data_AF-A0AA95ER05-F1
#
_entry.id   AF-A0AA95ER05-F1
#
_cell.length_a   1.000
_cell.length_b   1.000
_cell.length_c   1.000
_cell.angle_alpha   90.00
_cell.angle_beta   90.00
_cell.angle_gamma   90.00
#
_symmetry.space_group_name_H-M   'P 1'
#
loop_
_entity.id
_entity.type
_entity.pdbx_description
1 polymer ?
#
loop_
_entity_poly.entity_id
_entity_poly.type
_entity_poly.pdbx_seq_one_letter_code
_entity_poly.pdbx_strand_id
1 'polypeptide(L)'
;MLSKTISKAAFGLAFLLAAATLSSVQAAEPTDDNKMNGAWEDLAETEGNLLSNAQFSQLTHLAYQTAAVRVCDSHTLDKEAVGNALDKILTGAADQKLTDAQQEERTAAILIAFGARYGLFIAEGHADKGRFCESAIKLKESPGGLPVFLK
;
A
#
# COMPACT_ATOMS: atom_id res chain seq x y z
N MET A 1 -59.71 23.85 -63.04
CA MET A 1 -59.33 23.14 -61.79
C MET A 1 -58.20 23.95 -61.15
N LEU A 2 -58.45 25.03 -60.40
CA LEU A 2 -58.85 25.15 -58.98
C LEU A 2 -57.79 24.64 -57.97
N SER A 3 -57.34 25.58 -57.12
CA SER A 3 -56.63 25.42 -55.82
C SER A 3 -55.14 25.03 -55.88
N LYS A 4 -54.21 25.57 -55.06
CA LYS A 4 -54.28 26.44 -53.86
C LYS A 4 -52.89 27.03 -53.54
N THR A 5 -52.90 28.32 -53.23
CA THR A 5 -52.26 29.07 -52.14
C THR A 5 -50.96 28.62 -51.42
N ILE A 6 -50.07 29.61 -51.31
CA ILE A 6 -48.96 29.86 -50.38
C ILE A 6 -49.23 29.42 -48.92
N SER A 7 -48.22 28.86 -48.24
CA SER A 7 -48.02 29.13 -46.79
C SER A 7 -46.56 29.01 -46.36
N LYS A 8 -46.14 29.98 -45.53
CA LYS A 8 -44.84 30.12 -44.86
C LYS A 8 -44.80 29.29 -43.56
N ALA A 9 -43.60 29.22 -42.97
CA ALA A 9 -43.19 28.63 -41.68
C ALA A 9 -42.61 27.21 -41.82
N ALA A 10 -41.52 26.81 -41.18
CA ALA A 10 -40.78 27.35 -40.03
C ALA A 10 -39.29 26.98 -40.21
N PHE A 11 -38.36 27.89 -39.91
CA PHE A 11 -37.50 27.81 -38.72
C PHE A 11 -37.04 26.39 -38.37
N GLY A 12 -35.78 26.09 -38.65
CA GLY A 12 -35.13 24.84 -38.29
C GLY A 12 -33.61 24.96 -38.36
N LEU A 13 -33.05 25.85 -37.54
CA LEU A 13 -31.62 25.94 -37.26
C LEU A 13 -31.26 24.68 -36.43
N ALA A 14 -30.77 23.63 -37.08
CA ALA A 14 -30.22 22.46 -36.38
C ALA A 14 -28.69 22.45 -36.57
N PHE A 15 -28.05 23.25 -35.73
CA PHE A 15 -26.66 23.08 -35.34
C PHE A 15 -26.53 21.70 -34.70
N LEU A 16 -25.90 20.74 -35.39
CA LEU A 16 -25.37 19.54 -34.75
C LEU A 16 -23.84 19.61 -34.86
N LEU A 17 -23.28 20.28 -33.85
CA LEU A 17 -21.88 20.19 -33.47
C LEU A 17 -21.55 18.71 -33.29
N ALA A 18 -20.76 18.15 -34.21
CA ALA A 18 -20.11 16.86 -34.01
C ALA A 18 -19.03 17.06 -32.93
N ALA A 19 -19.43 16.91 -31.67
CA ALA A 19 -18.51 16.86 -30.55
C ALA A 19 -17.70 15.56 -30.67
N ALA A 20 -16.47 15.68 -31.14
CA ALA A 20 -15.44 14.67 -31.01
C ALA A 20 -15.25 14.38 -29.52
N THR A 21 -15.91 13.33 -29.02
CA THR A 21 -15.54 12.70 -27.76
C THR A 21 -14.24 11.95 -28.00
N LEU A 22 -13.13 12.68 -27.98
CA LEU A 22 -11.81 12.10 -27.72
C LEU A 22 -11.89 11.56 -26.30
N SER A 23 -12.29 10.29 -26.18
CA SER A 23 -11.99 9.48 -25.01
C SER A 23 -10.48 9.46 -24.88
N SER A 24 -9.93 10.38 -24.10
CA SER A 24 -8.59 10.29 -23.57
C SER A 24 -8.57 9.05 -22.68
N VAL A 25 -8.28 7.90 -23.30
CA VAL A 25 -7.62 6.80 -22.64
C VAL A 25 -6.33 7.40 -22.10
N GLN A 26 -6.35 7.89 -20.86
CA GLN A 26 -5.15 7.99 -20.07
C GLN A 26 -4.60 6.56 -20.03
N ALA A 27 -3.58 6.28 -20.84
CA ALA A 27 -2.72 5.15 -20.57
C ALA A 27 -2.22 5.33 -19.15
N ALA A 28 -2.47 4.34 -18.28
CA ALA A 28 -1.82 4.31 -16.99
C ALA A 28 -0.31 4.34 -17.26
N GLU A 29 0.36 5.41 -16.82
CA GLU A 29 1.82 5.45 -16.82
C GLU A 29 2.31 4.17 -16.11
N PRO A 30 3.27 3.44 -16.69
CA PRO A 30 3.84 2.28 -16.02
C PRO A 30 4.32 2.72 -14.63
N THR A 31 3.95 1.97 -13.60
CA THR A 31 4.47 2.20 -12.26
C THR A 31 5.99 2.18 -12.35
N ASP A 32 6.63 3.26 -11.93
CA ASP A 32 8.09 3.35 -11.91
C ASP A 32 8.60 2.51 -10.74
N ASP A 33 8.62 1.19 -10.93
CA ASP A 33 9.02 0.19 -9.95
C ASP A 33 10.43 0.50 -9.40
N ASN A 34 11.26 1.24 -10.15
CA ASN A 34 12.59 1.67 -9.71
C ASN A 34 12.53 2.60 -8.48
N LYS A 35 11.50 3.45 -8.36
CA LYS A 35 11.36 4.34 -7.19
C LYS A 35 11.05 3.56 -5.92
N MET A 36 10.25 2.51 -6.02
CA MET A 36 9.92 1.67 -4.86
C MET A 36 11.14 0.86 -4.43
N ASN A 37 11.87 0.29 -5.39
CA ASN A 37 13.08 -0.48 -5.12
C ASN A 37 14.15 0.40 -4.44
N GLY A 38 14.38 1.61 -4.94
CA GLY A 38 15.32 2.55 -4.31
C GLY A 38 14.93 2.92 -2.88
N ALA A 39 13.63 3.12 -2.60
CA ALA A 39 13.18 3.44 -1.25
C ALA A 39 13.34 2.27 -0.26
N TRP A 40 13.21 1.02 -0.74
CA TRP A 40 13.53 -0.17 0.06
C TRP A 40 15.02 -0.34 0.31
N GLU A 41 15.85 -0.06 -0.69
CA GLU A 41 17.31 -0.08 -0.57
C GLU A 41 17.78 0.96 0.46
N ASP A 42 17.33 2.21 0.35
CA ASP A 42 17.64 3.29 1.29
C ASP A 42 17.22 2.93 2.73
N LEU A 43 16.04 2.30 2.90
CA LEU A 43 15.57 1.83 4.20
C LEU A 43 16.46 0.72 4.76
N ALA A 44 16.83 -0.26 3.94
CA ALA A 44 17.67 -1.38 4.35
C ALA A 44 19.09 -0.91 4.73
N GLU A 45 19.65 0.05 3.99
CA GLU A 45 20.96 0.65 4.31
C GLU A 45 20.92 1.43 5.63
N THR A 46 19.86 2.22 5.85
CA THR A 46 19.68 3.03 7.06
C THR A 46 19.55 2.18 8.32
N GLU A 47 19.04 0.96 8.20
CA GLU A 47 18.80 0.04 9.33
C GLU A 47 19.96 -0.90 9.64
N GLY A 48 21.11 -0.74 8.97
CA GLY A 48 22.28 -1.59 9.17
C GLY A 48 22.66 -1.76 10.65
N ASN A 49 22.64 -3.02 11.12
CA ASN A 49 22.87 -3.48 12.51
C ASN A 49 21.83 -3.09 13.58
N LEU A 50 20.69 -2.48 13.21
CA LEU A 50 19.61 -2.15 14.16
C LEU A 50 18.82 -3.40 14.61
N LEU A 51 18.55 -4.27 13.64
CA LEU A 51 17.72 -5.46 13.77
C LEU A 51 18.55 -6.70 13.42
N SER A 52 18.40 -7.77 14.21
CA SER A 52 18.80 -9.11 13.73
C SER A 52 17.95 -9.50 12.51
N ASN A 53 18.43 -10.43 11.69
CA ASN A 53 17.67 -10.93 10.52
C ASN A 53 16.27 -11.44 10.92
N ALA A 54 16.15 -12.05 12.11
CA ALA A 54 14.87 -12.51 12.63
C ALA A 54 13.93 -11.33 12.97
N GLN A 55 14.44 -10.30 13.65
CA GLN A 55 13.65 -9.10 13.95
C GLN A 55 13.29 -8.32 12.69
N PHE A 56 14.20 -8.22 11.71
CA PHE A 56 13.94 -7.61 10.42
C PHE A 56 12.77 -8.31 9.70
N SER A 57 12.81 -9.64 9.61
CA SER A 57 11.73 -10.41 8.98
C SER A 57 10.41 -10.24 9.74
N GLN A 58 10.43 -10.31 11.07
CA GLN A 58 9.22 -10.12 11.89
C GLN A 58 8.63 -8.72 11.72
N LEU A 59 9.45 -7.67 11.77
CA LEU A 59 9.01 -6.29 11.62
C LEU A 59 8.43 -6.03 10.23
N THR A 60 9.05 -6.62 9.20
CA THR A 60 8.58 -6.53 7.81
C THR A 60 7.22 -7.19 7.63
N HIS A 61 7.02 -8.41 8.17
CA HIS A 61 5.72 -9.07 8.10
C HIS A 61 4.64 -8.36 8.92
N LEU A 62 5.01 -7.81 10.07
CA LEU A 62 4.09 -7.01 10.88
C LEU A 62 3.63 -5.77 10.12
N ALA A 63 4.56 -5.04 9.50
CA ALA A 63 4.26 -3.85 8.70
C ALA A 63 3.40 -4.18 7.49
N TYR A 64 3.72 -5.25 6.75
CA TYR A 64 2.93 -5.71 5.61
C TYR A 64 1.48 -6.01 5.99
N GLN A 65 1.27 -6.80 7.04
CA GLN A 65 -0.08 -7.19 7.46
C GLN A 65 -0.87 -5.98 8.00
N THR A 66 -0.20 -5.04 8.66
CA THR A 66 -0.83 -3.79 9.10
C THR A 66 -1.23 -2.92 7.91
N ALA A 67 -0.40 -2.85 6.86
CA ALA A 67 -0.71 -2.15 5.62
C ALA A 67 -1.85 -2.84 4.84
N ALA A 68 -1.90 -4.17 4.82
CA ALA A 68 -2.97 -4.93 4.18
C ALA A 68 -4.36 -4.58 4.73
N VAL A 69 -4.51 -4.38 6.04
CA VAL A 69 -5.78 -3.93 6.63
C VAL A 69 -6.18 -2.51 6.19
N ARG A 70 -5.22 -1.67 5.81
CA ARG A 70 -5.48 -0.32 5.31
C ARG A 70 -5.86 -0.31 3.82
N VAL A 71 -5.20 -1.16 3.03
CA VAL A 71 -5.31 -1.18 1.56
C VAL A 71 -6.46 -2.10 1.10
N CYS A 72 -6.64 -3.25 1.75
CA CYS A 72 -7.57 -4.30 1.37
C CYS A 72 -8.80 -4.28 2.28
N ASP A 73 -9.98 -4.17 1.67
CA ASP A 73 -11.25 -3.99 2.39
C ASP A 73 -11.72 -5.26 3.14
N SER A 74 -11.09 -6.41 2.88
CA SER A 74 -11.50 -7.74 3.35
C SER A 74 -10.75 -8.23 4.60
N HIS A 75 -9.90 -7.41 5.21
CA HIS A 75 -9.05 -7.84 6.32
C HIS A 75 -9.24 -6.98 7.55
N THR A 76 -9.21 -7.65 8.71
CA THR A 76 -9.09 -7.00 10.02
C THR A 76 -7.78 -7.41 10.68
N LEU A 77 -7.39 -6.70 11.74
CA LEU A 77 -6.15 -6.96 12.47
C LEU A 77 -6.45 -7.54 13.85
N ASP A 78 -5.75 -8.59 14.25
CA ASP A 78 -5.63 -8.95 15.66
C ASP A 78 -4.74 -7.94 16.40
N LYS A 79 -5.36 -6.89 16.95
CA LYS A 79 -4.65 -5.80 17.62
C LYS A 79 -3.82 -6.27 18.81
N GLU A 80 -4.29 -7.29 19.54
CA GLU A 80 -3.55 -7.84 20.68
C GLU A 80 -2.33 -8.62 20.20
N ALA A 81 -2.49 -9.48 19.20
CA ALA A 81 -1.37 -10.23 18.63
C ALA A 81 -0.31 -9.30 18.00
N VAL A 82 -0.74 -8.21 17.35
CA VAL A 82 0.16 -7.19 16.82
C VAL A 82 0.91 -6.45 17.91
N GLY A 83 0.23 -6.02 18.98
CA GLY A 83 0.88 -5.39 20.13
C GLY A 83 1.94 -6.29 20.75
N ASN A 84 1.59 -7.56 20.97
CA ASN A 84 2.51 -8.57 21.51
C ASN A 84 3.70 -8.86 20.58
N ALA A 85 3.49 -8.85 19.27
CA ALA A 85 4.57 -9.05 18.29
C ALA A 85 5.52 -7.85 18.27
N LEU A 86 4.99 -6.62 18.29
CA LEU A 86 5.80 -5.42 18.33
C LEU A 86 6.63 -5.34 19.62
N ASP A 87 6.00 -5.60 20.77
CA ASP A 87 6.69 -5.62 22.07
C ASP A 87 7.85 -6.63 22.08
N LYS A 88 7.66 -7.84 21.54
CA LYS A 88 8.72 -8.84 21.39
C LYS A 88 9.87 -8.36 20.50
N ILE A 89 9.59 -7.61 19.44
CA ILE A 89 10.64 -7.06 18.57
C ILE A 89 11.45 -6.00 19.32
N LEU A 90 10.76 -5.10 20.04
CA LEU A 90 11.39 -3.99 20.78
C LEU A 90 12.23 -4.48 21.96
N THR A 91 11.71 -5.45 22.71
CA THR A 91 12.36 -6.02 23.90
C THR A 91 13.30 -7.19 23.58
N GLY A 92 13.23 -7.74 22.37
CA GLY A 92 14.10 -8.81 21.91
C GLY A 92 15.56 -8.41 21.99
N ALA A 93 16.40 -9.33 22.47
CA ALA A 93 17.82 -9.08 22.70
C ALA A 93 18.47 -8.43 21.49
N ALA A 94 19.10 -7.27 21.69
CA ALA A 94 20.14 -6.84 20.79
C ALA A 94 21.30 -7.83 20.91
N ASP A 95 22.05 -8.05 19.83
CA ASP A 95 23.25 -8.90 19.86
C ASP A 95 24.34 -8.38 20.81
N GLN A 96 24.11 -7.21 21.43
CA GLN A 96 25.00 -6.47 22.31
C GLN A 96 24.22 -6.00 23.55
N LYS A 97 24.88 -5.97 24.72
CA LYS A 97 24.30 -5.33 25.91
C LYS A 97 24.26 -3.82 25.71
N LEU A 98 23.06 -3.27 25.67
CA LEU A 98 22.81 -1.82 25.58
C LEU A 98 22.64 -1.22 26.97
N THR A 99 23.04 0.03 27.13
CA THR A 99 22.62 0.88 28.25
C THR A 99 21.14 1.28 28.09
N ASP A 100 20.51 1.79 29.15
CA ASP A 100 19.11 2.24 29.08
C ASP A 100 18.89 3.32 28.00
N ALA A 101 19.81 4.27 27.87
CA ALA A 101 19.75 5.31 26.84
C ALA A 101 19.85 4.73 25.42
N GLN A 102 20.77 3.77 25.21
CA GLN A 102 20.90 3.08 23.92
C GLN A 102 19.70 2.20 23.61
N GLN A 103 19.06 1.62 24.63
CA GLN A 103 17.84 0.85 24.47
C GLN A 103 16.67 1.76 24.06
N GLU A 104 16.57 2.97 24.60
CA GLU A 104 15.58 3.97 24.19
C GLU A 104 15.79 4.42 22.74
N GLU A 105 17.03 4.77 22.37
CA GLU A 105 17.40 5.12 20.99
C GLU A 105 17.08 3.98 20.01
N ARG A 106 17.42 2.74 20.38
CA ARG A 106 17.08 1.55 19.58
C ARG A 106 15.58 1.39 19.43
N THR A 107 14.82 1.55 20.52
CA THR A 107 13.34 1.45 20.48
C THR A 107 12.75 2.48 19.51
N ALA A 108 13.20 3.73 19.59
CA ALA A 108 12.77 4.78 18.67
C ALA A 108 13.12 4.45 17.21
N ALA A 109 14.34 3.99 16.95
CA ALA A 109 14.78 3.59 15.62
C ALA A 109 13.93 2.42 15.06
N ILE A 110 13.58 1.42 15.87
CA ILE A 110 12.72 0.31 15.43
C ILE A 110 11.30 0.79 15.09
N LEU A 111 10.76 1.75 15.84
CA LEU A 111 9.44 2.32 15.55
C LEU A 111 9.45 3.16 14.26
N ILE A 112 10.53 3.91 14.00
CA ILE A 112 10.74 4.63 12.74
C ILE A 112 10.81 3.62 11.58
N ALA A 113 11.61 2.57 11.74
CA ALA A 113 11.75 1.45 10.79
C ALA A 113 10.40 0.76 10.48
N PHE A 114 9.57 0.53 11.50
CA PHE A 114 8.21 0.02 11.33
C PHE A 114 7.34 0.97 10.50
N GLY A 115 7.34 2.26 10.86
CA GLY A 115 6.55 3.29 10.17
C GLY A 115 6.95 3.47 8.70
N ALA A 116 8.25 3.45 8.41
CA ALA A 116 8.78 3.52 7.05
C ALA A 116 8.29 2.35 6.19
N ARG A 117 8.42 1.11 6.69
CA ARG A 117 7.90 -0.09 6.00
C ARG A 117 6.40 -0.04 5.79
N TYR A 118 5.65 0.38 6.81
CA TYR A 118 4.20 0.51 6.71
C TYR A 118 3.81 1.48 5.60
N GLY A 119 4.50 2.62 5.50
CA GLY A 119 4.33 3.58 4.41
C GLY A 119 4.67 3.00 3.04
N LEU A 120 5.81 2.31 2.92
CA LEU A 120 6.22 1.65 1.67
C LEU A 120 5.20 0.59 1.23
N PHE A 121 4.74 -0.28 2.12
CA PHE A 121 3.72 -1.27 1.80
C PHE A 121 2.37 -0.66 1.42
N ILE A 122 1.98 0.47 2.02
CA ILE A 122 0.80 1.21 1.56
C ILE A 122 1.01 1.71 0.13
N ALA A 123 2.17 2.29 -0.16
CA ALA A 123 2.49 2.79 -1.49
C ALA A 123 2.50 1.66 -2.54
N GLU A 124 3.10 0.51 -2.23
CA GLU A 124 3.02 -0.70 -3.06
C GLU A 124 1.59 -1.20 -3.24
N GLY A 125 0.85 -1.29 -2.14
CA GLY A 125 -0.54 -1.73 -2.15
C GLY A 125 -1.44 -0.82 -2.96
N HIS A 126 -1.13 0.48 -3.10
CA HIS A 126 -1.84 1.38 -3.99
C HIS A 126 -1.33 1.34 -5.43
N ALA A 127 -0.05 1.01 -5.66
CA ALA A 127 0.51 0.81 -6.99
C ALA A 127 -0.08 -0.43 -7.69
N ASP A 128 -0.25 -1.54 -6.95
CA ASP A 128 -0.90 -2.75 -7.46
C ASP A 128 -1.77 -3.43 -6.37
N LYS A 129 -2.96 -2.86 -6.14
CA LYS A 129 -3.92 -3.35 -5.12
C LYS A 129 -4.32 -4.80 -5.35
N GLY A 130 -4.46 -5.24 -6.60
CA GLY A 130 -4.88 -6.59 -6.94
C GLY A 130 -3.89 -7.63 -6.44
N ARG A 131 -2.63 -7.52 -6.87
CA ARG A 131 -1.56 -8.45 -6.45
C ARG A 131 -1.27 -8.37 -4.96
N PHE A 132 -1.31 -7.16 -4.40
CA PHE A 132 -1.05 -6.94 -2.98
C PHE A 132 -2.09 -7.65 -2.10
N CYS A 133 -3.38 -7.46 -2.39
CA CYS A 133 -4.45 -8.11 -1.64
C CYS A 133 -4.51 -9.63 -1.87
N GLU A 134 -4.20 -10.12 -3.08
CA GLU A 134 -4.07 -11.56 -3.32
C GLU A 134 -2.93 -12.17 -2.46
N SER A 135 -1.81 -11.47 -2.35
CA SER A 135 -0.69 -11.89 -1.50
C SER A 135 -1.08 -11.90 -0.02
N ALA A 136 -1.92 -10.96 0.43
CA ALA A 136 -2.39 -10.90 1.81
C ALA A 136 -3.33 -12.07 2.14
N ILE A 137 -4.20 -12.46 1.21
CA ILE A 137 -5.05 -13.65 1.31
C ILE A 137 -4.17 -14.91 1.40
N LYS A 138 -3.21 -15.07 0.49
CA LYS A 138 -2.28 -16.22 0.50
C LYS A 138 -1.49 -16.31 1.79
N LEU A 139 -1.04 -15.17 2.34
CA LEU A 139 -0.34 -15.15 3.63
C LEU A 139 -1.24 -15.62 4.76
N LYS A 140 -2.50 -15.16 4.80
CA LYS A 140 -3.48 -15.58 5.83
C LYS A 140 -3.75 -17.09 5.79
N GLU A 141 -3.72 -17.68 4.61
CA GLU A 141 -3.94 -19.11 4.37
C GLU A 141 -2.67 -19.96 4.49
N SER A 142 -1.50 -19.33 4.66
CA SER A 142 -0.22 -20.03 4.63
C SER A 142 -0.05 -20.94 5.85
N PRO A 143 0.24 -22.24 5.67
CA PRO A 143 0.53 -23.17 6.76
C PRO A 143 1.95 -22.97 7.35
N GLY A 144 2.76 -22.06 6.79
CA GLY A 144 4.20 -22.00 7.00
C GLY A 144 4.64 -20.90 7.96
N GLY A 145 4.81 -21.24 9.25
CA GLY A 145 5.79 -20.71 10.22
C GLY A 145 5.86 -19.20 10.50
N LEU A 146 5.23 -18.34 9.72
CA LEU A 146 5.23 -16.90 9.85
C LEU A 146 4.02 -16.48 10.71
N PRO A 147 4.19 -15.55 11.66
CA PRO A 147 3.06 -15.04 12.43
C PRO A 147 2.02 -14.38 11.52
N VAL A 148 0.78 -14.86 11.59
CA VAL A 148 -0.37 -14.26 10.90
C VAL A 148 -1.20 -13.47 11.91
N PHE A 149 -1.45 -12.20 11.59
CA PHE A 149 -2.23 -11.25 12.38
C PHE A 149 -3.51 -10.83 11.68
N LEU A 150 -3.69 -11.21 10.41
CA LEU A 150 -4.87 -10.92 9.61
C LEU A 150 -6.05 -11.80 10.05
N LYS A 151 -7.19 -11.16 10.30
CA LYS A 151 -8.47 -11.78 10.67
C LYS A 151 -9.52 -11.57 9.60
#